data_AF-A0A522CF03-F1
#
_entry.id   AF-A0A522CF03-F1
#
_cell.length_a   1.000
_cell.length_b   1.000
_cell.length_c   1.000
_cell.angle_alpha   90.00
_cell.angle_beta   90.00
_cell.angle_gamma   90.00
#
_symmetry.space_group_name_H-M   'P 1'
#
loop_
_entity.id
_entity.type
_entity.pdbx_description
1 polymer ?
#
loop_
_entity_poly.entity_id
_entity_poly.type
_entity_poly.pdbx_seq_one_letter_code
_entity_poly.pdbx_strand_id
1 'polypeptide(L)'
;MIAAVFAIALMAAAPAAGEAAAPANATPTKSAKPDKKDMVCKKEAVLGSRMPQRVCMSKADWDQRAIDAKVDTDAAQRNQPMRTQ
;
A
#
# COMPACT_ATOMS: atom_id res chain seq x y z
N MET A 1 -17.47 -50.15 0.61
CA MET A 1 -18.01 -48.79 0.68
C MET A 1 -17.29 -47.95 -0.36
N ILE A 2 -18.07 -47.39 -1.28
CA ILE A 2 -17.79 -46.34 -2.28
C ILE A 2 -16.51 -46.50 -3.12
N ALA A 3 -16.68 -47.14 -4.29
CA ALA A 3 -15.83 -46.97 -5.46
C ALA A 3 -16.65 -46.25 -6.54
N ALA A 4 -16.21 -45.06 -6.97
CA ALA A 4 -16.55 -44.38 -8.23
C ALA A 4 -15.61 -43.16 -8.35
N VAL A 5 -14.56 -43.13 -9.18
CA VAL A 5 -14.54 -43.00 -10.66
C VAL A 5 -14.71 -41.52 -11.09
N PHE A 6 -13.61 -40.97 -11.65
CA PHE A 6 -13.52 -39.93 -12.69
C PHE A 6 -13.90 -38.48 -12.30
N ALA A 7 -13.34 -37.40 -12.85
CA ALA A 7 -12.40 -37.19 -13.96
C ALA A 7 -11.74 -35.81 -13.79
N ILE A 8 -10.53 -35.70 -14.34
CA ILE A 8 -9.82 -34.46 -14.65
C ILE A 8 -10.61 -33.71 -15.73
N ALA A 9 -10.90 -32.43 -15.52
CA ALA A 9 -11.29 -31.50 -16.58
C ALA A 9 -10.57 -30.16 -16.38
N LEU A 10 -9.38 -30.06 -16.98
CA LEU A 10 -8.77 -28.79 -17.36
C LEU A 10 -9.65 -28.16 -18.45
N MET A 11 -10.38 -27.09 -18.13
CA MET A 11 -10.93 -26.14 -19.10
C MET A 11 -10.21 -24.82 -18.88
N ALA A 12 -9.19 -24.52 -19.68
CA ALA A 12 -9.27 -23.85 -20.97
C ALA A 12 -9.07 -22.34 -20.80
N ALA A 13 -7.86 -21.91 -21.15
CA ALA A 13 -7.47 -20.52 -21.26
C ALA A 13 -8.29 -19.81 -22.35
N ALA A 14 -8.73 -18.59 -22.05
CA ALA A 14 -9.14 -17.62 -23.05
C ALA A 14 -8.59 -16.24 -22.65
N PRO A 15 -7.50 -15.74 -23.25
CA PRO A 15 -7.31 -14.31 -23.33
C PRO A 15 -8.17 -13.83 -24.50
N ALA A 16 -9.28 -13.16 -24.18
CA ALA A 16 -9.99 -12.38 -25.17
C ALA A 16 -9.10 -11.19 -25.55
N ALA A 17 -8.34 -11.35 -26.63
CA ALA A 17 -7.74 -10.25 -27.37
C ALA A 17 -8.88 -9.43 -28.00
N GLY A 18 -9.20 -8.31 -27.37
CA GLY A 18 -10.03 -7.24 -27.93
C GLY A 18 -9.15 -6.04 -28.19
N GLU A 19 -8.75 -5.88 -29.44
CA GLU A 19 -7.94 -4.77 -29.96
C GLU A 19 -8.79 -3.48 -30.08
N ALA A 20 -8.11 -2.35 -29.87
CA ALA A 20 -8.41 -1.01 -30.39
C ALA A 20 -9.55 -0.18 -29.74
N ALA A 21 -9.15 0.69 -28.81
CA ALA A 21 -9.54 2.09 -28.85
C ALA A 21 -8.32 2.95 -28.52
N ALA A 22 -7.92 3.80 -29.46
CA ALA A 22 -6.82 4.74 -29.33
C ALA A 22 -6.97 5.59 -28.05
N PRO A 23 -5.86 5.98 -27.38
CA PRO A 23 -5.95 6.90 -26.27
C PRO A 23 -6.43 8.24 -26.83
N ALA A 24 -7.72 8.54 -26.63
CA ALA A 24 -8.20 9.90 -26.69
C ALA A 24 -7.28 10.72 -25.78
N ASN A 25 -6.71 11.78 -26.35
CA ASN A 25 -5.93 12.79 -25.64
C ASN A 25 -6.74 13.26 -24.42
N ALA A 26 -6.53 12.59 -23.29
CA ALA A 26 -6.90 13.11 -22.00
C ALA A 26 -5.91 14.25 -21.74
N THR A 27 -6.28 15.44 -22.19
CA THR A 27 -5.73 16.68 -21.63
C THR A 27 -5.69 16.47 -20.12
N PRO A 28 -4.52 16.59 -19.47
CA PRO A 28 -4.47 16.47 -18.02
C PRO A 28 -5.30 17.63 -17.51
N THR A 29 -6.55 17.34 -17.11
CA THR A 29 -7.34 18.27 -16.32
C THR A 29 -6.43 18.60 -15.15
N LYS A 30 -6.09 19.88 -15.02
CA LYS A 30 -5.23 20.36 -13.96
C LYS A 30 -6.05 20.16 -12.69
N SER A 31 -5.94 18.98 -12.09
CA SER A 31 -6.51 18.66 -10.79
C SER A 31 -6.18 19.85 -9.92
N ALA A 32 -7.24 20.51 -9.43
CA ALA A 32 -7.13 21.65 -8.56
C ALA A 32 -6.05 21.32 -7.54
N LYS A 33 -4.95 22.08 -7.56
CA LYS A 33 -3.82 21.86 -6.66
C LYS A 33 -4.44 21.85 -5.26
N PRO A 34 -4.39 20.73 -4.52
CA PRO A 34 -4.85 20.73 -3.15
C PRO A 34 -4.12 21.87 -2.48
N ASP A 35 -4.89 22.72 -1.81
CA ASP A 35 -4.46 23.98 -1.21
C ASP A 35 -3.07 23.76 -0.60
N LYS A 36 -2.03 24.35 -1.21
CA LYS A 36 -0.62 24.03 -0.95
C LYS A 36 -0.15 24.38 0.46
N LYS A 37 -1.07 24.71 1.36
CA LYS A 37 -0.78 25.45 2.57
C LYS A 37 -0.01 24.64 3.60
N ASP A 38 -0.05 23.31 3.61
CA ASP A 38 0.68 22.53 4.62
C ASP A 38 1.22 21.16 4.16
N MET A 39 1.73 21.06 2.92
CA MET A 39 2.47 19.86 2.49
C MET A 39 3.90 19.89 3.04
N VAL A 40 4.24 18.94 3.92
CA VAL A 40 5.59 18.78 4.50
C VAL A 40 6.26 17.55 3.91
N CYS A 41 7.41 17.76 3.26
CA CYS A 41 8.24 16.69 2.71
C CYS A 41 9.39 16.34 3.67
N LYS A 42 9.52 15.07 4.04
CA LYS A 42 10.62 14.54 4.85
C LYS A 42 11.36 13.45 4.08
N LYS A 43 12.65 13.29 4.37
CA LYS A 43 13.46 12.16 3.89
C LYS A 43 13.45 11.09 4.95
N GLU A 44 12.83 9.94 4.66
CA GLU A 44 12.76 8.80 5.57
C GLU A 44 13.79 7.75 5.17
N ALA A 45 14.51 7.24 6.17
CA ALA A 45 15.38 6.10 5.99
C ALA A 45 14.52 4.82 5.97
N VAL A 46 14.58 4.08 4.87
CA VAL A 46 13.88 2.80 4.74
C VAL A 46 14.79 1.69 5.25
N LEU A 47 14.27 0.83 6.13
CA LEU A 47 15.03 -0.31 6.65
C LEU A 47 15.50 -1.20 5.49
N GLY A 48 16.78 -1.58 5.50
CA GLY A 48 17.38 -2.39 4.44
C GLY A 48 17.81 -1.61 3.19
N SER A 49 17.57 -0.30 3.11
CA SER A 49 18.06 0.55 2.02
C SER A 49 19.05 1.60 2.52
N ARG A 50 20.14 1.81 1.76
CA ARG A 50 21.07 2.92 1.96
C ARG A 50 20.59 4.22 1.32
N MET A 51 19.56 4.16 0.48
CA MET A 51 19.00 5.32 -0.20
C MET A 51 17.72 5.77 0.51
N PRO A 52 17.66 7.02 1.00
CA PRO A 52 16.47 7.54 1.69
C PRO A 52 15.35 7.86 0.70
N GLN A 53 14.11 7.62 1.10
CA GLN A 53 12.92 7.97 0.33
C GLN A 53 12.40 9.35 0.74
N ARG A 54 11.95 10.15 -0.23
CA ARG A 54 11.28 11.43 0.06
C ARG A 54 9.77 11.21 0.13
N VAL A 55 9.18 11.46 1.29
CA VAL A 55 7.73 11.32 1.53
C VAL A 55 7.16 12.71 1.81
N CYS A 56 6.16 13.10 1.04
CA CYS A 56 5.46 14.39 1.18
C CYS A 56 4.02 14.13 1.57
N MET A 57 3.59 14.67 2.70
CA MET A 57 2.23 14.53 3.22
C MET A 57 1.76 15.84 3.86
N SER A 58 0.46 15.93 4.13
CA SER A 58 -0.07 17.09 4.86
C SER A 58 0.40 17.07 6.32
N LYS A 59 0.37 18.22 6.99
CA LYS A 59 0.64 18.31 8.44
C LYS A 59 -0.26 17.36 9.26
N ALA A 60 -1.56 17.31 8.93
CA ALA A 60 -2.52 16.45 9.61
C ALA A 60 -2.16 14.96 9.50
N ASP A 61 -1.70 14.52 8.32
CA ASP A 61 -1.25 13.13 8.13
C ASP A 61 0.00 12.81 8.96
N TRP A 62 0.93 13.77 9.08
CA TRP A 62 2.11 13.59 9.92
C TRP A 62 1.75 13.46 11.40
N ASP A 63 0.77 14.22 11.87
CA ASP A 63 0.32 14.17 13.25
C ASP A 63 -0.40 12.85 13.54
N GLN A 64 -1.24 12.35 12.62
CA GLN A 64 -1.86 11.03 12.73
C GLN A 64 -0.81 9.91 12.82
N ARG A 65 0.17 9.90 11.93
CA ARG A 65 1.27 8.92 11.98
C ARG A 65 2.02 8.92 13.31
N ALA A 66 2.19 10.09 13.92
CA ALA A 66 2.86 10.21 15.21
C ALA A 66 2.01 9.64 16.36
N ILE A 67 0.68 9.70 16.25
CA ILE A 67 -0.24 9.07 17.20
C ILE A 67 -0.21 7.56 17.01
N ASP A 68 -0.36 7.08 15.77
CA ASP A 68 -0.34 5.65 15.45
C ASP A 68 0.94 4.98 15.96
N ALA A 69 2.11 5.59 15.70
CA ALA A 69 3.39 5.08 16.18
C ALA A 69 3.45 4.98 17.72
N LYS A 70 2.82 5.91 18.46
CA LYS A 70 2.75 5.84 19.92
C LYS A 70 1.84 4.70 20.38
N VAL A 71 0.68 4.54 19.74
CA VAL A 71 -0.27 3.47 20.06
C VAL A 71 0.36 2.11 19.82
N ASP A 72 1.03 1.93 18.68
CA ASP A 72 1.70 0.68 18.32
C ASP A 72 2.83 0.33 19.30
N THR A 73 3.67 1.31 19.66
CA THR A 73 4.76 1.09 20.61
C THR A 73 4.24 0.79 22.01
N ASP A 74 3.22 1.49 22.48
CA ASP A 74 2.59 1.24 23.78
C ASP A 74 1.87 -0.12 23.83
N ALA A 75 1.17 -0.52 22.75
CA ALA A 75 0.56 -1.83 22.64
C ALA A 75 1.61 -2.96 22.65
N ALA A 76 2.72 -2.78 21.93
CA ALA A 76 3.83 -3.74 21.93
C ALA A 76 4.50 -3.86 23.31
N GLN A 77 4.60 -2.75 24.06
CA GLN A 77 5.15 -2.75 25.42
C GLN A 77 4.24 -3.46 26.42
N ARG A 78 2.94 -3.18 26.39
CA ARG A 78 1.95 -3.81 27.30
C ARG A 78 1.85 -5.31 27.13
N ASN A 79 2.03 -5.80 25.90
CA ASN A 79 1.96 -7.23 25.57
C ASN A 79 3.33 -7.92 25.55
N GLN A 80 4.42 -7.35 26.10
CA GLN A 80 5.68 -8.09 26.20
C GLN A 80 5.57 -9.18 27.28
N PRO A 81 5.54 -10.49 26.92
CA PRO A 81 5.69 -11.54 27.91
C PRO A 81 7.14 -11.49 28.40
N MET A 82 7.30 -11.38 29.72
CA MET A 82 8.55 -11.48 30.50
C MET A 82 9.80 -11.73 29.66
N ARG A 83 10.64 -10.70 29.50
CA ARG A 83 12.04 -10.88 29.10
C ARG A 83 12.68 -11.86 30.08
N THR A 84 12.79 -13.12 29.67
CA THR A 84 13.48 -14.16 30.40
C THR A 84 14.94 -13.72 30.58
N GLN A 85 15.29 -13.46 31.84
CA GLN A 85 16.65 -13.29 32.32
C GLN A 85 17.40 -14.62 32.26
#